data_AF-G0PKA2-F1
#
_entry.id   AF-G0PKA2-F1
#
_cell.length_a   1.000
_cell.length_b   1.000
_cell.length_c   1.000
_cell.angle_alpha   90.00
_cell.angle_beta   90.00
_cell.angle_gamma   90.00
#
_symmetry.space_group_name_H-M   'P 1'
#
loop_
_entity.id
_entity.type
_entity.pdbx_description
1 polymer ?
#
loop_
_entity_poly.entity_id
_entity_poly.type
_entity_poly.pdbx_seq_one_letter_code
_entity_poly.pdbx_strand_id
1 'polypeptide(L)'
;MSAVQLKQHFNNMKKIQEELKEKIERIGEISEEFKTFPSVTKDHFEKIEQMIRDCEHEMKECKKSLVGMYKDAIMEGVDLDNTRLLKVFQFFFRNAAQITYWLRCINLPRGSTSIWVIVLATAFIYLWAIL
;
A
#
# COMPACT_ATOMS: atom_id res chain seq x y z
N MET A 1 -17.62 -9.47 1.89
CA MET A 1 -17.84 -8.05 1.54
C MET A 1 -17.99 -7.97 0.03
N SER A 2 -18.95 -7.22 -0.51
CA SER A 2 -19.12 -7.13 -1.98
C SER A 2 -17.99 -6.31 -2.63
N ALA A 3 -17.76 -6.49 -3.94
CA ALA A 3 -16.75 -5.72 -4.68
C ALA A 3 -16.97 -4.19 -4.56
N VAL A 4 -18.23 -3.76 -4.57
CA VAL A 4 -18.62 -2.35 -4.40
C VAL A 4 -18.27 -1.85 -3.00
N GLN A 5 -18.58 -2.64 -1.97
CA GLN A 5 -18.25 -2.30 -0.57
C GLN A 5 -16.72 -2.24 -0.37
N LEU A 6 -15.97 -3.18 -0.94
CA LEU A 6 -14.51 -3.21 -0.86
C LEU A 6 -13.89 -1.95 -1.50
N LYS A 7 -14.37 -1.56 -2.68
CA LYS A 7 -13.90 -0.35 -3.38
C LYS A 7 -14.24 0.93 -2.63
N GLN A 8 -15.44 1.02 -2.07
CA GLN A 8 -15.85 2.15 -1.24
C GLN A 8 -14.99 2.26 0.02
N HIS A 9 -14.76 1.14 0.72
CA HIS A 9 -13.94 1.11 1.91
C HIS A 9 -12.47 1.49 1.62
N PHE A 10 -11.93 1.02 0.50
CA PHE A 10 -10.60 1.40 0.03
C PHE A 10 -10.47 2.90 -0.23
N ASN A 11 -11.44 3.50 -0.91
CA ASN A 11 -11.44 4.94 -1.19
C ASN A 11 -11.53 5.76 0.10
N ASN A 12 -12.34 5.31 1.07
CA ASN A 12 -12.42 5.96 2.38
C ASN A 12 -11.08 5.88 3.13
N MET A 13 -10.41 4.73 3.10
CA MET A 13 -9.10 4.59 3.74
C MET A 13 -8.02 5.44 3.07
N LYS A 14 -8.02 5.56 1.74
CA LYS A 14 -7.14 6.49 1.04
C LYS A 14 -7.40 7.94 1.45
N LYS A 15 -8.67 8.32 1.59
CA LYS A 15 -9.04 9.67 2.06
C LYS A 15 -8.51 9.92 3.47
N ILE A 16 -8.72 8.99 4.39
CA ILE A 16 -8.18 9.08 5.77
C ILE A 16 -6.65 9.18 5.76
N GLN A 17 -5.98 8.42 4.88
CA GLN A 17 -4.54 8.49 4.74
C GLN A 17 -4.05 9.89 4.38
N GLU A 18 -4.70 10.55 3.41
CA GLU A 18 -4.30 11.90 3.02
C GLU A 18 -4.66 12.95 4.08
N GLU A 19 -5.82 12.82 4.73
CA GLU A 19 -6.19 13.69 5.84
C GLU A 19 -5.17 13.62 6.99
N LEU A 20 -4.68 12.41 7.32
CA LEU A 20 -3.63 12.23 8.32
C LEU A 20 -2.29 12.84 7.89
N LYS A 21 -1.96 12.76 6.60
CA LYS A 21 -0.73 13.35 6.05
C LYS A 21 -0.77 14.87 6.15
N GLU A 22 -1.87 15.49 5.73
CA GLU A 22 -2.09 16.93 5.89
C GLU A 22 -2.06 17.34 7.36
N LYS A 23 -2.66 16.54 8.24
CA LYS A 23 -2.67 16.82 9.68
C LYS A 23 -1.26 16.81 10.28
N ILE A 24 -0.43 15.84 9.92
CA ILE A 24 0.98 15.78 10.36
C ILE A 24 1.75 17.01 9.87
N GLU A 25 1.56 17.39 8.61
CA GLU A 25 2.20 18.58 8.02
C GLU A 25 1.80 19.85 8.76
N ARG A 26 0.49 20.06 9.01
CA ARG A 26 -0.01 21.19 9.79
C ARG A 26 0.51 21.21 11.23
N ILE A 27 0.61 20.05 11.88
CA ILE A 27 1.20 19.96 13.23
C ILE A 27 2.68 20.37 13.18
N GLY A 28 3.41 20.00 12.13
CA GLY A 28 4.79 20.43 11.89
C GLY A 28 4.91 21.94 11.74
N GLU A 29 4.07 22.56 10.91
CA GLU A 29 4.03 24.02 10.74
C GLU A 29 3.74 24.74 12.06
N ILE A 30 2.71 24.30 12.79
CA ILE A 30 2.36 24.83 14.11
C ILE A 30 3.53 24.63 15.08
N SER A 31 4.23 23.49 15.05
CA SER A 31 5.38 23.24 15.91
C SER A 31 6.51 24.25 15.68
N GLU A 32 6.81 24.58 14.42
CA GLU A 32 7.82 25.58 14.08
C GLU A 32 7.39 26.99 14.49
N GLU A 33 6.12 27.36 14.28
CA GLU A 33 5.58 28.63 14.77
C GLU A 33 5.68 28.72 16.30
N PHE A 34 5.32 27.64 17.01
CA PHE A 34 5.38 27.57 18.48
C PHE A 34 6.80 27.80 19.02
N LYS A 35 7.85 27.38 18.32
CA LYS A 35 9.23 27.64 18.76
C LYS A 35 9.60 29.13 18.85
N THR A 36 8.86 29.98 18.15
CA THR A 36 9.11 31.44 18.15
C THR A 36 8.45 32.18 19.32
N PHE A 37 7.56 31.52 20.07
CA PHE A 37 6.83 32.14 21.17
C PHE A 37 7.56 31.99 22.52
N PRO A 38 7.84 33.09 23.24
CA PRO A 38 8.56 33.05 24.53
C PRO A 38 7.83 32.29 25.65
N SER A 39 6.52 32.10 25.52
CA SER A 39 5.65 31.46 26.52
C SER A 39 5.55 29.94 26.39
N VAL A 40 6.23 29.34 25.40
CA VAL A 40 6.14 27.90 25.14
C VAL A 40 7.02 27.14 26.12
N THR A 41 6.38 26.24 26.86
CA THR A 41 7.05 25.38 27.84
C THR A 41 7.31 23.99 27.26
N LYS A 42 8.15 23.22 27.95
CA LYS A 42 8.45 21.82 27.60
C LYS A 42 7.19 20.96 27.43
N ASP A 43 6.19 21.15 28.29
CA ASP A 43 4.91 20.44 28.23
C ASP A 43 4.16 20.66 26.91
N HIS A 44 4.31 21.83 26.28
CA HIS A 44 3.68 22.11 24.99
C HIS A 44 4.35 21.30 23.87
N PHE A 45 5.68 21.21 23.88
CA PHE A 45 6.41 20.37 22.93
C PHE A 45 6.11 18.89 23.13
N GLU A 46 6.03 18.42 24.38
CA GLU A 46 5.66 17.03 24.67
C GLU A 46 4.24 16.69 24.16
N LYS A 47 3.29 17.63 24.27
CA LYS A 47 1.94 17.47 23.69
C LYS A 47 1.97 17.41 22.16
N ILE A 48 2.74 18.28 21.51
CA ILE A 48 2.88 18.29 20.05
C ILE A 48 3.50 16.98 19.57
N GLU A 49 4.58 16.53 20.20
CA GLU A 49 5.20 15.23 19.90
C GLU A 49 4.22 14.08 20.08
N GLN A 50 3.39 14.11 21.14
CA GLN A 50 2.38 13.09 21.34
C GLN A 50 1.35 13.07 20.20
N MET A 51 0.88 14.24 19.76
CA MET A 51 -0.04 14.34 18.62
C MET A 51 0.57 13.79 17.32
N ILE A 52 1.87 14.05 17.08
CA ILE A 52 2.59 13.49 15.94
C ILE A 52 2.64 11.96 16.04
N ARG A 53 3.03 11.42 17.20
CA ARG A 53 3.10 9.97 17.43
C ARG A 53 1.75 9.28 17.23
N ASP A 54 0.67 9.90 17.70
CA ASP A 54 -0.68 9.37 17.53
C ASP A 54 -1.09 9.35 16.03
N CYS A 55 -0.79 10.42 15.29
CA CYS A 55 -1.04 10.47 13.85
C CYS A 55 -0.19 9.46 13.06
N GLU A 56 1.07 9.28 13.44
CA GLU A 56 1.96 8.27 12.84
C GLU A 56 1.46 6.84 13.10
N HIS A 57 0.95 6.59 14.31
CA HIS A 57 0.33 5.31 14.65
C HIS A 57 -0.92 5.05 13.79
N GLU A 58 -1.83 6.01 13.68
CA GLU A 58 -3.02 5.91 12.82
C GLU A 58 -2.64 5.72 11.34
N MET A 59 -1.60 6.42 10.87
CA MET A 59 -1.06 6.26 9.51
C MET A 59 -0.54 4.83 9.27
N LYS A 60 0.10 4.22 10.27
CA LYS A 60 0.58 2.85 10.19
C LYS A 60 -0.57 1.84 10.11
N GLU A 61 -1.62 2.02 10.91
CA GLU A 61 -2.80 1.16 10.87
C GLU A 61 -3.60 1.34 9.57
N CYS A 62 -3.66 2.57 9.04
CA CYS A 62 -4.22 2.85 7.73
C CYS A 62 -3.47 2.08 6.62
N LYS A 63 -2.13 2.15 6.61
CA LYS A 63 -1.29 1.40 5.66
C LYS A 63 -1.52 -0.11 5.75
N LYS A 64 -1.58 -0.68 6.95
CA LYS A 64 -1.87 -2.10 7.14
C LYS A 64 -3.24 -2.48 6.58
N SER A 65 -4.25 -1.64 6.83
CA SER A 65 -5.61 -1.85 6.33
C SER A 65 -5.67 -1.82 4.80
N LEU A 66 -5.00 -0.85 4.17
CA LEU A 66 -4.90 -0.76 2.71
C LEU A 66 -4.21 -1.99 2.11
N VAL A 67 -3.14 -2.49 2.74
CA VAL A 67 -2.47 -3.74 2.33
C VAL A 67 -3.43 -4.93 2.44
N GLY A 68 -4.22 -5.01 3.52
CA GLY A 68 -5.26 -6.02 3.68
C GLY A 68 -6.28 -5.97 2.53
N MET A 69 -6.76 -4.78 2.18
CA MET A 69 -7.71 -4.61 1.07
C MET A 69 -7.11 -4.99 -0.28
N TYR A 70 -5.84 -4.69 -0.54
CA TYR A 70 -5.16 -5.16 -1.76
C TYR A 70 -5.10 -6.68 -1.82
N LYS A 71 -4.84 -7.35 -0.69
CA LYS A 71 -4.85 -8.82 -0.63
C LYS A 71 -6.24 -9.38 -0.94
N ASP A 72 -7.28 -8.82 -0.34
CA ASP A 72 -8.67 -9.22 -0.59
C ASP A 72 -9.03 -9.00 -2.07
N ALA A 73 -8.65 -7.86 -2.64
CA ALA A 73 -8.89 -7.54 -4.05
C ALA A 73 -8.14 -8.48 -5.03
N ILE A 74 -6.94 -8.95 -4.66
CA ILE A 74 -6.23 -9.96 -5.43
C ILE A 74 -6.98 -11.30 -5.40
N MET A 75 -7.42 -11.73 -4.21
CA MET A 75 -8.13 -12.99 -4.03
C MET A 75 -9.49 -13.02 -4.73
N GLU A 76 -10.26 -11.95 -4.56
CA GLU A 76 -11.62 -11.81 -5.12
C GLU A 76 -11.60 -11.33 -6.58
N GLY A 77 -10.45 -10.92 -7.11
CA GLY A 77 -10.33 -10.44 -8.49
C GLY A 77 -11.01 -9.09 -8.74
N VAL A 78 -11.07 -8.23 -7.73
CA VAL A 78 -11.73 -6.92 -7.76
C VAL A 78 -10.74 -5.82 -8.13
N ASP A 79 -11.14 -4.90 -9.02
CA ASP A 79 -10.31 -3.73 -9.37
C ASP A 79 -10.57 -2.56 -8.41
N LEU A 80 -9.62 -2.33 -7.50
CA LEU A 80 -9.71 -1.28 -6.47
C LEU A 80 -9.36 0.10 -6.99
N ASP A 81 -8.19 0.23 -7.62
CA ASP A 81 -7.57 1.51 -7.95
C ASP A 81 -7.32 1.70 -9.45
N ASN A 82 -7.85 0.80 -10.28
CA ASN A 82 -7.68 0.77 -11.73
C ASN A 82 -6.19 0.68 -12.15
N THR A 83 -5.29 0.29 -11.24
CA THR A 83 -3.88 0.18 -11.56
C THR A 83 -3.60 -1.09 -12.34
N ARG A 84 -2.66 -1.00 -13.29
CA ARG A 84 -2.16 -2.17 -14.00
C ARG A 84 -1.45 -3.15 -13.06
N LEU A 85 -0.82 -2.63 -12.01
CA LEU A 85 -0.06 -3.42 -11.06
C LEU A 85 -0.97 -4.42 -10.29
N LEU A 86 -2.17 -4.01 -9.87
CA LEU A 86 -3.11 -4.92 -9.22
C LEU A 86 -3.52 -6.06 -10.15
N LYS A 87 -3.72 -5.79 -11.44
CA LYS A 87 -4.04 -6.81 -12.46
C LYS A 87 -2.89 -7.79 -12.66
N VAL A 88 -1.63 -7.32 -12.58
CA VAL A 88 -0.43 -8.19 -12.58
C VAL A 88 -0.47 -9.16 -11.40
N PHE A 89 -0.72 -8.67 -10.19
CA PHE A 89 -0.80 -9.52 -9.01
C PHE A 89 -1.97 -10.52 -9.06
N GLN A 90 -3.13 -10.09 -9.56
CA GLN A 90 -4.28 -10.97 -9.80
C GLN A 90 -3.95 -12.07 -10.81
N PHE A 91 -3.25 -11.74 -11.90
CA PHE A 91 -2.79 -12.73 -12.88
C PHE A 91 -1.89 -13.77 -12.23
N PHE A 92 -0.88 -13.35 -11.47
CA PHE A 92 0.01 -14.27 -10.77
C PHE A 92 -0.73 -15.14 -9.77
N PHE A 93 -1.63 -14.55 -8.98
CA PHE A 93 -2.40 -15.28 -7.99
C PHE A 93 -3.27 -16.37 -8.63
N ARG A 94 -4.02 -16.03 -9.69
CA ARG A 94 -4.87 -16.97 -10.43
C ARG A 94 -4.09 -18.08 -11.12
N ASN A 95 -2.89 -17.78 -11.62
CA ASN A 95 -2.08 -18.72 -12.39
C ASN A 95 -0.95 -19.35 -11.57
N ALA A 96 -0.89 -19.15 -10.25
CA ALA A 96 0.24 -19.55 -9.41
C ALA A 96 0.58 -21.04 -9.53
N ALA A 97 -0.43 -21.91 -9.53
CA ALA A 97 -0.25 -23.36 -9.68
C ALA A 97 0.34 -23.71 -11.05
N GLN A 98 -0.21 -23.13 -12.13
CA GLN A 98 0.27 -23.33 -13.48
C GLN A 98 1.71 -22.81 -13.61
N ILE A 99 1.98 -21.57 -13.24
CA ILE A 99 3.35 -20.99 -13.29
C ILE A 99 4.34 -21.87 -12.51
N THR A 100 3.95 -22.34 -11.31
CA THR A 100 4.79 -23.24 -10.51
C THR A 100 5.05 -24.57 -11.21
N TYR A 101 4.05 -25.16 -11.86
CA TYR A 101 4.21 -26.38 -12.64
C TYR A 101 5.22 -26.18 -13.78
N TRP A 102 5.07 -25.12 -14.57
CA TRP A 102 5.97 -24.82 -15.68
C TRP A 102 7.39 -24.56 -15.21
N LEU A 103 7.57 -23.81 -14.11
CA LEU A 103 8.87 -23.56 -13.51
C LEU A 103 9.54 -24.82 -12.95
N ARG A 104 8.77 -25.85 -12.56
CA ARG A 104 9.33 -27.16 -12.14
C ARG A 104 9.76 -28.02 -13.33
N CYS A 105 9.07 -27.90 -14.47
CA CYS A 105 9.41 -28.64 -15.68
C CYS A 105 10.70 -28.13 -16.34
N ILE A 106 11.06 -26.87 -16.12
CA ILE A 106 12.33 -26.31 -16.56
C ILE A 106 13.35 -26.58 -15.44
N ASN A 107 14.45 -27.25 -15.76
CA ASN A 107 15.51 -27.55 -14.80
C ASN A 107 16.29 -26.27 -14.46
N LEU A 108 15.70 -25.43 -13.61
CA LEU A 108 16.23 -24.12 -13.26
C LEU A 108 17.14 -24.22 -12.04
N PRO A 109 18.33 -23.59 -12.07
CA PRO A 109 19.19 -23.52 -10.89
C PRO A 109 18.42 -22.81 -9.76
N ARG A 110 18.18 -23.53 -8.66
CA ARG A 110 17.46 -23.02 -7.49
C ARG A 110 18.14 -21.75 -6.97
N GLY A 111 17.35 -20.70 -6.72
CA GLY A 111 17.80 -19.48 -6.03
C GLY A 111 18.19 -18.30 -6.92
N SER A 112 18.10 -18.39 -8.25
CA SER A 112 18.38 -17.24 -9.11
C SER A 112 17.24 -16.21 -9.08
N THR A 113 17.49 -15.06 -8.45
CA THR A 113 16.62 -13.88 -8.41
C THR A 113 16.21 -13.41 -9.81
N SER A 114 17.05 -13.66 -10.82
CA SER A 114 16.80 -13.34 -12.23
C SER A 114 15.57 -14.05 -12.80
N ILE A 115 15.20 -15.22 -12.28
CA ILE A 115 14.02 -15.97 -12.73
C ILE A 115 12.74 -15.21 -12.38
N TRP A 116 12.65 -14.68 -11.16
CA TRP A 116 11.50 -13.88 -10.73
C TRP A 116 11.39 -12.57 -11.52
N VAL A 117 12.53 -11.97 -11.90
CA VAL A 117 12.56 -10.80 -12.78
C VAL A 117 12.00 -11.14 -14.17
N ILE A 118 12.37 -12.28 -14.75
CA ILE A 118 11.85 -12.73 -16.05
C ILE A 118 10.36 -13.04 -15.96
N VAL A 119 9.92 -13.71 -14.90
CA VAL A 119 8.50 -14.03 -14.66
C VAL A 119 7.68 -12.74 -14.53
N LEU A 120 8.15 -11.76 -13.75
CA LEU A 120 7.53 -10.43 -13.62
C LEU A 120 7.49 -9.69 -14.96
N ALA A 121 8.60 -9.66 -15.69
CA ALA A 121 8.69 -9.02 -17.00
C ALA A 121 7.74 -9.67 -18.02
N THR A 122 7.63 -11.00 -18.01
CA THR A 122 6.74 -11.74 -18.92
C THR A 122 5.26 -11.44 -18.62
N ALA A 123 4.88 -11.38 -17.34
CA ALA A 123 3.52 -10.98 -16.97
C ALA A 123 3.22 -9.53 -17.35
N PHE A 124 4.20 -8.62 -17.22
CA PHE A 124 4.07 -7.24 -17.68
C PHE A 124 3.84 -7.15 -19.20
N ILE A 125 4.63 -7.88 -19.99
CA ILE A 125 4.50 -7.93 -21.45
C ILE A 125 3.15 -8.54 -21.86
N TYR A 126 2.74 -9.63 -21.22
CA TYR A 126 1.47 -10.31 -21.51
C TYR A 126 0.27 -9.41 -21.22
N LEU A 127 0.29 -8.69 -20.10
CA LEU A 127 -0.76 -7.72 -19.76
C LEU A 127 -0.75 -6.49 -20.68
N TRP A 128 0.40 -6.13 -21.24
CA TRP A 128 0.50 -5.05 -22.22
C TRP A 128 0.03 -5.48 -23.62
N ALA A 129 0.17 -6.76 -23.98
CA ALA A 129 -0.21 -7.28 -25.29
C ALA A 129 -1.70 -7.66 -25.42
N ILE A 130 -2.40 -7.86 -24.30
CA ILE A 130 -3.83 -8.24 -24.27
C ILE A 130 -4.76 -7.04 -24.05
N LEU A 131 -4.22 -5.91 -23.58
CA LEU A 131 -4.91 -4.62 -23.51
C LEU A 131 -4.75 -3.85 -24.82
#